data_AF-A0A1I6GM12-F1
#
_entry.id   AF-A0A1I6GM12-F1
#
_cell.length_a   1.000
_cell.length_b   1.000
_cell.length_c   1.000
_cell.angle_alpha   90.00
_cell.angle_beta   90.00
_cell.angle_gamma   90.00
#
_symmetry.space_group_name_H-M   'P 1'
#
loop_
_entity.id
_entity.type
_entity.pdbx_description
1 polymer ?
#
loop_
_entity_poly.entity_id
_entity_poly.type
_entity_poly.pdbx_seq_one_letter_code
_entity_poly.pdbx_strand_id
1 'polypeptide(L)'
;MSRVSSATASCSARAMLVEYLTSGRLAEVVYRDGAGQVCQVHDVIRDFCSRAGKDFLLLGRGVMLPFDHVITIDGQLLADGVP
;
A
#
# COMPACT_ATOMS: atom_id res chain seq x y z
N MET A 1 8.31 -3.23 -26.49
CA MET A 1 8.06 -3.69 -25.11
C MET A 1 9.01 -2.94 -24.19
N SER A 2 8.60 -1.76 -23.73
CA SER A 2 9.47 -0.89 -22.92
C SER A 2 9.50 -1.41 -21.49
N ARG A 3 10.70 -1.80 -21.04
CA ARG A 3 10.96 -2.08 -19.62
C ARG A 3 10.67 -0.79 -18.85
N VAL A 4 9.54 -0.75 -18.17
CA VAL A 4 9.30 0.23 -17.11
C VAL A 4 10.36 -0.08 -16.05
N SER A 5 11.35 0.80 -15.92
CA SER A 5 12.38 0.68 -14.89
C SER A 5 11.72 0.64 -13.51
N SER A 6 12.17 -0.24 -12.61
CA SER A 6 11.67 -0.35 -11.22
C SER A 6 11.61 1.03 -10.50
N ALA A 7 12.50 1.97 -10.87
CA ALA A 7 12.47 3.35 -10.38
C ALA A 7 11.21 4.16 -10.76
N THR A 8 10.61 3.95 -11.94
CA THR A 8 9.37 4.65 -12.34
C THR A 8 8.12 4.02 -11.73
N ALA A 9 8.11 2.70 -11.51
CA ALA A 9 7.04 2.01 -10.79
C ALA A 9 6.97 2.41 -9.31
N SER A 10 8.13 2.60 -8.65
CA SER A 10 8.22 3.15 -7.29
C SER A 10 7.69 4.60 -7.21
N CYS A 11 7.96 5.41 -8.25
CA CYS A 11 7.47 6.79 -8.32
C CYS A 11 5.94 6.86 -8.45
N SER A 12 5.33 5.98 -9.26
CA SER A 12 3.87 5.94 -9.42
C SER A 12 3.14 5.49 -8.15
N ALA A 13 3.64 4.45 -7.48
CA ALA A 13 3.04 3.98 -6.22
C ALA A 13 3.14 5.04 -5.11
N ARG A 14 4.28 5.74 -5.03
CA ARG A 14 4.47 6.84 -4.08
C ARG A 14 3.57 8.04 -4.38
N ALA A 15 3.43 8.43 -5.64
CA ALA A 15 2.51 9.51 -6.04
C ALA A 15 1.05 9.17 -5.70
N MET A 16 0.65 7.92 -5.95
CA MET A 16 -0.67 7.42 -5.60
C MET A 16 -0.90 7.46 -4.07
N LEU A 17 0.07 7.01 -3.26
CA LEU A 17 -0.01 7.09 -1.80
C LEU A 17 -0.11 8.54 -1.29
N VAL A 18 0.63 9.48 -1.89
CA VAL A 18 0.53 10.90 -1.55
C VAL A 18 -0.89 11.43 -1.80
N GLU A 19 -1.56 11.00 -2.86
CA GLU A 19 -2.94 11.39 -3.14
C GLU A 19 -3.90 10.91 -2.04
N TYR A 20 -3.77 9.65 -1.59
CA TYR A 20 -4.61 9.14 -0.48
C TYR A 20 -4.35 9.90 0.83
N LEU A 21 -3.07 10.13 1.16
CA LEU A 21 -2.67 10.81 2.38
C LEU A 21 -3.16 12.27 2.43
N THR A 22 -3.17 12.95 1.28
CA THR A 22 -3.57 14.35 1.18
C THR A 22 -5.09 14.53 1.06
N SER A 23 -5.78 13.63 0.37
CA SER A 23 -7.24 13.70 0.18
C SER A 23 -8.04 13.20 1.38
N GLY A 24 -7.48 12.27 2.17
CA GLY A 24 -8.20 11.58 3.23
C GLY A 24 -9.38 10.74 2.72
N ARG A 25 -9.40 10.39 1.42
CA ARG A 25 -10.46 9.56 0.85
C ARG A 25 -10.40 8.12 1.38
N LEU A 26 -11.54 7.45 1.35
CA LEU A 26 -11.57 6.00 1.57
C LEU A 26 -10.87 5.29 0.42
N ALA A 27 -10.04 4.31 0.76
CA ALA A 27 -9.42 3.38 -0.17
C ALA A 27 -9.86 1.96 0.17
N GLU A 28 -10.09 1.14 -0.85
CA GLU A 28 -10.13 -0.30 -0.73
C GLU A 28 -8.70 -0.82 -0.60
N VAL A 29 -8.37 -1.45 0.53
CA VAL A 29 -7.06 -2.06 0.76
C VAL A 29 -7.25 -3.56 0.88
N VAL A 30 -6.62 -4.31 -0.02
CA VAL A 30 -6.55 -5.76 0.02
C VAL A 30 -5.16 -6.15 0.49
N TYR A 31 -5.06 -6.98 1.52
CA TYR A 31 -3.79 -7.38 2.13
C TYR A 31 -3.83 -8.82 2.65
N ARG A 32 -2.66 -9.39 2.90
CA ARG A 32 -2.51 -10.69 3.56
C ARG A 32 -2.24 -10.51 5.05
N ASP A 33 -3.08 -11.08 5.90
CA ASP A 33 -2.87 -11.02 7.35
C ASP A 33 -1.75 -11.93 7.85
N GLY A 34 -1.47 -11.91 9.16
CA GLY A 34 -0.44 -12.75 9.77
C GLY A 34 -0.75 -14.26 9.75
N ALA A 35 -1.99 -14.66 9.48
CA ALA A 35 -2.40 -16.04 9.29
C ALA A 35 -2.35 -16.48 7.81
N GLY A 36 -1.95 -15.58 6.91
CA GLY A 36 -1.88 -15.83 5.47
C GLY A 36 -3.22 -15.64 4.74
N GLN A 37 -4.28 -15.21 5.44
CA GLN A 37 -5.60 -14.98 4.84
C GLN A 37 -5.62 -13.66 4.08
N VAL A 38 -6.36 -13.62 2.97
CA VAL A 38 -6.59 -12.39 2.22
C VAL A 38 -7.75 -11.64 2.86
N CYS A 39 -7.46 -10.42 3.30
CA CYS A 39 -8.40 -9.52 3.95
C CYS A 39 -8.63 -8.29 3.06
N GLN A 40 -9.85 -7.74 3.13
CA GLN A 40 -10.24 -6.53 2.40
C GLN A 40 -10.88 -5.55 3.39
N VAL A 41 -10.45 -4.29 3.33
CA VAL A 41 -10.98 -3.20 4.15
C VAL A 41 -11.22 -1.96 3.30
N HIS A 42 -12.24 -1.18 3.67
CA HIS A 42 -12.46 0.17 3.16
C HIS A 42 -12.15 1.16 4.28
N ASP A 43 -11.01 1.84 4.20
CA ASP A 43 -10.55 2.77 5.23
C ASP A 43 -9.71 3.89 4.64
N VAL A 44 -9.49 4.94 5.42
CA VAL A 44 -8.61 6.06 5.06
C VAL A 44 -7.15 5.65 5.31
N ILE A 45 -6.26 5.95 4.37
CA ILE A 45 -4.81 5.85 4.61
C ILE A 45 -4.36 7.11 5.34
N ARG A 46 -3.98 6.98 6.61
CA ARG A 46 -3.57 8.11 7.46
C ARG A 46 -2.09 8.42 7.39
N ASP A 47 -1.27 7.39 7.27
CA ASP A 47 0.17 7.55 7.25
C ASP A 47 0.86 6.41 6.48
N PHE A 48 2.05 6.70 5.98
CA PHE A 48 2.97 5.73 5.40
C PHE A 48 4.37 5.99 5.97
N CYS A 49 4.86 5.05 6.78
CA CYS A 49 6.09 5.26 7.54
C CYS A 49 7.02 4.04 7.51
N SER A 50 8.33 4.31 7.57
CA SER A 50 9.36 3.28 7.68
C SER A 50 9.80 3.14 9.14
N ARG A 51 9.75 1.92 9.68
CA ARG A 51 10.17 1.60 11.05
C ARG A 51 10.98 0.32 11.07
N ALA A 52 12.17 0.38 11.68
CA ALA A 52 13.10 -0.76 11.75
C ALA A 52 13.39 -1.41 10.38
N GLY A 53 13.50 -0.59 9.33
CA GLY A 53 13.81 -1.06 7.96
C GLY A 53 12.64 -1.70 7.21
N LYS A 54 11.42 -1.62 7.75
CA LYS A 54 10.20 -2.08 7.09
C LYS A 54 9.22 -0.93 6.90
N ASP A 55 8.47 -0.96 5.82
CA ASP A 55 7.45 0.04 5.52
C ASP A 55 6.09 -0.41 6.05
N PHE A 56 5.32 0.55 6.56
CA PHE A 56 4.02 0.33 7.15
C PHE A 56 3.00 1.35 6.65
N LEU A 57 1.77 0.89 6.52
CA LEU A 57 0.62 1.68 6.14
C LEU A 57 -0.33 1.77 7.35
N LEU A 58 -0.61 2.99 7.81
CA LEU A 58 -1.52 3.24 8.92
C LEU A 58 -2.91 3.57 8.40
N LEU A 59 -3.89 2.77 8.78
CA LEU A 59 -5.28 2.97 8.43
C LEU A 59 -6.02 3.85 9.44
N GLY A 60 -7.16 4.39 9.00
CA GLY A 60 -8.01 5.31 9.74
C GLY A 60 -8.43 4.82 11.12
N ARG A 61 -8.62 3.50 11.25
CA ARG A 61 -9.00 2.82 12.51
C ARG A 61 -7.83 2.50 13.44
N GLY A 62 -6.62 2.98 13.13
CA GLY A 62 -5.41 2.71 13.92
C GLY A 62 -4.75 1.36 13.63
N VAL A 63 -5.18 0.67 12.57
CA VAL A 63 -4.56 -0.58 12.12
C VAL A 63 -3.28 -0.26 11.37
N MET A 64 -2.17 -0.85 11.79
CA MET A 64 -0.87 -0.70 11.14
C MET A 64 -0.57 -1.98 10.34
N LEU A 65 -0.47 -1.84 9.02
CA LEU A 65 -0.25 -2.96 8.10
C LEU A 65 1.17 -2.93 7.55
N PRO A 66 1.91 -4.05 7.57
CA PRO A 66 3.14 -4.16 6.80
C PRO A 66 2.86 -3.90 5.32
N PHE A 67 3.63 -3.01 4.68
CA PHE A 67 3.37 -2.61 3.31
C PHE A 67 3.61 -3.75 2.30
N ASP A 68 4.57 -4.63 2.60
CA ASP A 68 4.86 -5.86 1.86
C ASP A 68 3.72 -6.90 1.92
N HIS A 69 2.77 -6.74 2.84
CA HIS A 69 1.57 -7.55 2.91
C HIS A 69 0.39 -6.97 2.10
N VAL A 70 0.49 -5.72 1.64
CA VAL A 70 -0.56 -5.08 0.83
C VAL A 70 -0.49 -5.63 -0.59
N ILE A 71 -1.61 -6.11 -1.09
CA ILE A 71 -1.75 -6.71 -2.42
C ILE A 71 -2.21 -5.64 -3.41
N THR A 72 -3.29 -4.92 -3.08
CA THR A 72 -3.82 -3.83 -3.90
C THR A 72 -4.36 -2.68 -3.06
N ILE A 73 -4.39 -1.48 -3.65
CA ILE A 73 -5.13 -0.32 -3.18
C ILE A 73 -6.03 0.18 -4.32
N ASP A 74 -7.34 0.25 -4.11
CA ASP A 74 -8.36 0.56 -5.14
C ASP A 74 -8.17 -0.27 -6.42
N GLY A 75 -7.91 -1.57 -6.26
CA GLY A 75 -7.63 -2.49 -7.37
C GLY A 75 -6.29 -2.29 -8.09
N GLN A 76 -5.49 -1.28 -7.71
CA GLN A 76 -4.15 -1.07 -8.25
C GLN A 76 -3.12 -1.90 -7.48
N LEU A 77 -2.32 -2.65 -8.23
CA LEU A 77 -1.18 -3.40 -7.68
C LEU A 77 -0.04 -2.44 -7.33
N LEU A 78 0.46 -2.58 -6.10
CA LEU A 78 1.67 -1.91 -5.68
C LEU A 78 2.86 -2.79 -6.10
N ALA A 79 3.37 -2.59 -7.31
CA ALA A 79 4.63 -3.22 -7.73
C ALA A 79 5.74 -2.74 -6.76
N ASP A 80 6.49 -3.60 -6.07
CA ASP A 80 7.42 -4.59 -6.63
C ASP A 80 7.51 -5.83 -5.70
N GLY A 81 6.46 -6.65 -5.70
CA GLY A 81 6.52 -8.00 -5.13
C GLY A 81 6.85 -8.99 -6.24
N VAL A 82 8.12 -9.10 -6.62
CA VAL A 82 8.57 -10.26 -7.42
C VAL A 82 8.46 -11.50 -6.52
N PRO A 83 7.81 -12.59 -6.97
CA PRO A 83 7.74 -13.85 -6.22
C PRO A 83 9.12 -14.46 -5.92
#